data_AF-A0A2E9I223-F1
#
_entry.id   AF-A0A2E9I223-F1
#
_cell.length_a   1.000
_cell.length_b   1.000
_cell.length_c   1.000
_cell.angle_alpha   90.00
_cell.angle_beta   90.00
_cell.angle_gamma   90.00
#
_symmetry.space_group_name_H-M   'P 1'
#
loop_
_entity.id
_entity.type
_entity.pdbx_description
1 polymer ?
#
loop_
_entity_poly.entity_id
_entity_poly.type
_entity_poly.pdbx_seq_one_letter_code
_entity_poly.pdbx_strand_id
1 'polypeptide(L)'
;MRFQGNLVEATRTSPEWLPRFEDVARKAGIAAQIQSGCRADWVEGDPAMMWIGLSCDGRPAPKRPRRSKTIYCDFDGLSQRAGTHAGALTCRKGR
;
A
#
# COMPACT_ATOMS: atom_id res chain seq x y z
N MET A 1 -2.94 -15.72 -3.97
CA MET A 1 -2.42 -15.11 -2.73
C MET A 1 -1.12 -15.81 -2.37
N ARG A 2 -0.16 -15.08 -1.80
CA ARG A 2 1.11 -15.64 -1.32
C ARG A 2 1.21 -15.38 0.18
N PHE A 3 1.44 -16.42 0.97
CA PHE A 3 1.49 -16.34 2.43
C PHE A 3 2.94 -16.34 2.90
N GLN A 4 3.27 -15.44 3.83
CA GLN A 4 4.55 -15.35 4.52
C GLN A 4 4.28 -15.24 6.02
N GLY A 5 4.05 -16.39 6.66
CA GLY A 5 3.53 -16.44 8.04
C GLY A 5 2.17 -15.74 8.13
N ASN A 6 2.06 -14.76 9.03
CA ASN A 6 0.83 -14.01 9.26
C ASN A 6 0.65 -12.81 8.31
N LEU A 7 1.43 -12.75 7.23
CA LEU A 7 1.37 -11.69 6.23
C LEU A 7 0.99 -12.29 4.87
N VAL A 8 0.03 -11.68 4.19
CA VAL A 8 -0.44 -12.16 2.89
C VAL A 8 -0.26 -11.09 1.84
N GLU A 9 0.34 -11.47 0.72
CA GLU A 9 0.34 -10.70 -0.51
C GLU A 9 -0.82 -11.18 -1.40
N ALA A 10 -1.72 -10.27 -1.75
CA ALA A 10 -2.92 -10.54 -2.52
C ALA A 10 -2.95 -9.71 -3.79
N THR A 11 -2.80 -10.38 -4.93
CA THR A 11 -3.04 -9.80 -6.26
C THR A 11 -4.51 -9.93 -6.63
N ARG A 12 -5.13 -8.82 -7.06
CA ARG A 12 -6.50 -8.84 -7.58
C ARG A 12 -6.56 -9.61 -8.90
N THR A 13 -7.55 -10.48 -9.01
CA THR A 13 -7.86 -11.22 -10.24
C THR A 13 -9.23 -10.83 -10.83
N SER A 14 -10.03 -10.03 -10.12
CA SER A 14 -11.33 -9.61 -10.64
C SER A 14 -11.19 -8.60 -11.79
N PRO A 15 -11.98 -8.72 -12.86
CA PRO A 15 -11.94 -7.81 -14.00
C PRO A 15 -12.73 -6.49 -13.78
N GLU A 16 -13.14 -6.20 -12.54
CA GLU A 16 -13.94 -5.01 -12.21
C GLU A 16 -13.23 -3.72 -12.60
N TRP A 17 -13.97 -2.81 -13.26
CA TRP A 17 -13.44 -1.54 -13.76
C TRP A 17 -13.37 -0.49 -12.65
N LEU A 18 -12.19 0.11 -12.47
CA LEU A 18 -11.90 1.20 -11.52
C LEU A 18 -12.58 1.06 -10.14
N PRO A 19 -12.40 -0.09 -9.44
CA PRO A 19 -13.02 -0.26 -8.15
C PRO A 19 -12.38 0.66 -7.11
N ARG A 20 -13.16 1.08 -6.11
CA ARG A 20 -12.62 1.76 -4.94
C ARG A 20 -11.75 0.77 -4.17
N PHE A 21 -10.64 1.27 -3.62
CA PHE A 21 -9.72 0.44 -2.84
C PHE A 21 -10.42 -0.27 -1.68
N GLU A 22 -11.27 0.43 -0.94
CA GLU A 22 -12.00 -0.10 0.23
C GLU A 22 -12.81 -1.36 -0.10
N ASP A 23 -13.48 -1.37 -1.26
CA ASP A 23 -14.29 -2.51 -1.70
C ASP A 23 -13.44 -3.74 -2.02
N VAL A 24 -12.33 -3.54 -2.74
CA VAL A 24 -11.39 -4.62 -3.07
C VAL A 24 -10.67 -5.11 -1.83
N ALA A 25 -10.21 -4.19 -0.97
CA ALA A 25 -9.52 -4.50 0.27
C ALA A 25 -10.39 -5.34 1.21
N ARG A 26 -11.68 -5.00 1.34
CA ARG A 26 -12.65 -5.81 2.09
C ARG A 26 -12.79 -7.22 1.53
N LYS A 27 -12.96 -7.36 0.20
CA LYS A 27 -13.06 -8.66 -0.47
C LYS A 27 -11.78 -9.49 -0.27
N ALA A 28 -10.61 -8.88 -0.42
CA ALA A 28 -9.32 -9.52 -0.23
C ALA A 28 -9.11 -9.99 1.22
N GLY A 29 -9.47 -9.15 2.21
CA GLY A 29 -9.45 -9.50 3.62
C GLY A 29 -10.33 -10.73 3.92
N ILE A 30 -11.58 -10.72 3.46
CA ILE A 30 -12.49 -11.88 3.63
C ILE A 30 -11.91 -13.15 3.00
N ALA A 31 -11.38 -13.06 1.78
CA ALA A 31 -10.78 -14.21 1.11
C ALA A 31 -9.56 -14.75 1.86
N ALA A 32 -8.71 -13.89 2.41
CA ALA A 32 -7.58 -14.30 3.24
C ALA A 32 -8.04 -14.98 4.54
N GLN A 33 -9.12 -14.51 5.17
CA GLN A 33 -9.71 -15.16 6.35
C GLN A 33 -10.23 -16.56 6.02
N ILE A 34 -10.99 -16.70 4.92
CA ILE A 34 -11.53 -18.00 4.49
C ILE A 34 -10.39 -18.98 4.21
N GLN A 35 -9.32 -18.53 3.55
CA GLN A 35 -8.22 -19.40 3.16
C GLN A 35 -7.28 -19.78 4.32
N SER A 36 -7.14 -18.91 5.33
CA SER A 36 -6.20 -19.14 6.45
C SER A 36 -6.86 -19.59 7.76
N GLY A 37 -8.16 -19.34 7.95
CA GLY A 37 -8.85 -19.46 9.23
C GLY A 37 -8.51 -18.36 10.24
N CYS A 38 -7.58 -17.46 9.93
CA CYS A 38 -7.20 -16.35 10.79
C CYS A 38 -8.09 -15.11 10.57
N ARG A 39 -8.06 -14.17 11.51
CA ARG A 39 -8.75 -12.87 11.36
C ARG A 39 -7.86 -11.90 10.59
N ALA A 40 -8.40 -11.22 9.57
CA ALA A 40 -7.71 -10.13 8.90
C ALA A 40 -7.81 -8.87 9.77
N ASP A 41 -6.67 -8.32 10.16
CA ASP A 41 -6.60 -7.17 11.08
C ASP A 41 -6.42 -5.85 10.32
N TRP A 42 -5.71 -5.89 9.19
CA TRP A 42 -5.54 -4.74 8.31
C TRP A 42 -5.26 -5.16 6.88
N VAL A 43 -5.59 -4.27 5.95
CA VAL A 43 -5.27 -4.38 4.52
C VAL A 43 -4.71 -3.03 4.07
N GLU A 44 -3.57 -3.04 3.39
CA GLU A 44 -2.92 -1.83 2.83
C GLU A 44 -2.40 -2.14 1.43
N GLY A 45 -2.35 -1.14 0.55
CA GLY A 45 -1.86 -1.29 -0.82
C GLY A 45 -2.67 -0.46 -1.79
N ASP A 46 -2.90 -1.00 -2.98
CA ASP A 46 -3.70 -0.41 -4.04
C ASP A 46 -4.74 -1.42 -4.58
N PRO A 47 -5.66 -1.00 -5.47
CA PRO A 47 -6.69 -1.91 -6.00
C PRO A 47 -6.16 -3.10 -6.83
N ALA A 48 -4.88 -3.13 -7.23
CA ALA A 48 -4.27 -4.24 -7.95
C ALA A 48 -3.52 -5.20 -7.02
N MET A 49 -2.81 -4.66 -6.01
CA MET A 49 -1.98 -5.43 -5.07
C MET A 49 -2.13 -4.95 -3.64
N MET A 50 -2.34 -5.91 -2.73
CA MET A 50 -2.62 -5.65 -1.32
C MET A 50 -1.74 -6.51 -0.41
N TRP A 51 -1.38 -5.95 0.73
CA TRP A 51 -0.79 -6.63 1.87
C TRP A 51 -1.83 -6.76 2.97
N ILE A 52 -1.93 -7.94 3.57
CA ILE A 52 -2.93 -8.25 4.59
C ILE A 52 -2.22 -8.82 5.82
N GLY A 53 -2.42 -8.17 6.96
CA GLY A 53 -1.95 -8.67 8.25
C GLY A 53 -3.00 -9.54 8.90
N LEU A 54 -2.63 -10.77 9.25
CA LEU A 54 -3.50 -11.75 9.89
C LEU A 54 -3.19 -11.88 11.39
N SER A 55 -4.23 -11.96 12.20
CA SER A 55 -4.17 -12.36 13.60
C SER A 55 -4.64 -13.81 13.72
N CYS A 56 -3.71 -14.69 14.10
CA CYS A 56 -3.93 -16.13 14.19
C CYS A 56 -3.70 -16.58 15.65
N ASP A 57 -4.56 -17.46 16.18
CA ASP A 57 -4.39 -18.10 17.50
C ASP A 57 -4.10 -17.11 18.65
N GLY A 58 -4.79 -15.96 18.64
CA GLY A 58 -4.61 -14.89 19.63
C GLY A 58 -3.31 -14.08 19.47
N ARG A 59 -2.45 -14.40 18.51
CA ARG A 59 -1.26 -13.60 18.18
C ARG A 59 -1.66 -12.35 17.40
N PRO A 60 -1.06 -11.18 17.70
CA PRO A 60 -1.35 -9.96 16.96
C PRO A 60 -0.87 -10.09 15.51
N ALA A 61 -1.52 -9.35 14.60
CA ALA A 61 -1.05 -9.23 13.23
C ALA A 61 0.33 -8.56 13.17
N PRO A 62 1.13 -8.82 12.11
CA PRO A 62 2.33 -8.06 11.85
C PRO A 62 2.04 -6.56 11.84
N LYS A 63 3.05 -5.73 12.15
CA LYS A 63 2.88 -4.27 12.12
C LYS A 63 2.46 -3.83 10.72
N ARG A 64 1.40 -3.03 10.64
CA ARG A 64 0.97 -2.41 9.39
C ARG A 64 2.14 -1.62 8.77
N PRO A 65 2.45 -1.79 7.48
CA PRO A 65 3.42 -0.96 6.78
C PRO A 65 3.12 0.52 7.02
N ARG A 66 4.12 1.27 7.45
CA ARG A 66 3.94 2.71 7.64
C ARG A 66 3.82 3.35 6.27
N ARG A 67 2.81 4.19 6.07
CA ARG A 67 2.78 5.08 4.90
C ARG A 67 4.10 5.85 4.84
N SER A 68 4.69 5.92 3.65
CA SER A 68 5.86 6.77 3.45
C SER A 68 5.50 8.18 3.88
N LYS A 69 6.46 8.86 4.52
CA LYS A 69 6.26 10.25 4.91
C LYS A 69 6.05 11.03 3.62
N THR A 70 4.95 11.78 3.50
CA THR A 70 4.80 12.75 2.42
C THR A 70 6.00 13.70 2.49
N ILE A 71 6.65 13.95 1.37
CA ILE A 71 7.73 14.93 1.27
C ILE A 71 7.22 16.02 0.33
N TYR A 72 7.29 17.26 0.79
CA TYR A 72 7.00 18.42 -0.04
C TYR A 72 8.32 18.95 -0.56
N CYS A 73 8.47 19.03 -1.88
CA CYS A 73 9.67 19.54 -2.51
C CYS A 73 9.31 20.78 -3.33
N ASP A 74 10.04 21.86 -3.09
CA ASP A 74 9.96 23.10 -3.84
C ASP A 74 11.16 23.17 -4.80
N PHE A 75 10.94 23.75 -6.00
CA PHE A 75 12.00 23.95 -7.00
C PHE A 75 12.63 25.32 -6.84
N ASP A 76 13.93 25.37 -6.62
CA ASP A 76 14.72 26.59 -6.50
C ASP A 76 15.67 26.75 -7.70
N GLY A 77 15.85 27.98 -8.17
CA GLY A 77 16.86 28.30 -9.18
C GLY A 77 16.63 27.60 -10.53
N LEU A 78 15.37 27.45 -10.96
CA LEU A 78 15.03 26.82 -12.23
C LEU A 78 15.66 27.59 -13.39
N SER A 79 16.55 26.94 -14.12
CA SER A 79 17.19 27.44 -15.33
C SER A 79 16.88 26.52 -16.50
N GLN A 80 16.68 27.09 -17.69
CA GLN A 80 16.49 26.34 -18.92
C GLN A 80 17.59 26.70 -19.91
N ARG A 81 18.32 25.69 -20.41
CA ARG A 81 19.28 25.86 -21.51
C ARG A 81 19.17 24.68 -22.46
N ALA A 82 19.04 24.98 -23.75
CA ALA A 82 18.97 23.98 -24.83
C ALA A 82 17.95 22.85 -24.55
N GLY A 83 16.75 23.20 -24.07
CA GLY A 83 15.68 22.24 -23.77
C GLY A 83 15.86 21.41 -22.49
N THR A 84 16.96 21.62 -21.74
CA THR A 84 17.19 20.97 -20.45
C THR A 84 16.85 21.95 -19.33
N HIS A 85 16.04 21.49 -18.37
CA HIS A 85 15.75 22.22 -17.14
C HIS A 85 16.68 21.74 -16.02
N ALA A 86 17.34 22.66 -15.35
CA ALA A 86 18.17 22.38 -14.18
C ALA A 86 17.79 23.33 -13.04
N GLY A 87 17.62 22.78 -11.84
CA GLY A 87 17.29 23.52 -10.62
C GLY A 87 17.57 22.65 -9.39
N ALA A 88 17.58 23.27 -8.22
CA ALA A 88 17.67 22.56 -6.95
C ALA A 88 16.28 22.14 -6.46
N LEU A 89 16.21 21.01 -5.77
CA LEU A 89 15.01 20.58 -5.05
C LEU A 89 15.25 20.72 -3.55
N THR A 90 14.44 21.54 -2.90
CA THR A 90 14.46 21.68 -1.45
C THR A 90 13.28 20.93 -0.87
N CYS A 91 13.56 19.79 -0.24
CA CYS A 91 12.55 18.87 0.25
C CYS A 91 12.38 18.95 1.77
N ARG A 92 11.15 19.00 2.25
CA ARG A 92 10.78 18.96 3.67
C ARG A 92 9.75 17.87 3.95
N LYS A 93 9.82 17.29 5.14
CA LYS A 93 8.85 16.29 5.58
C LYS A 93 7.47 16.96 5.78
N GLY A 94 6.44 16.39 5.17
CA GLY A 94 5.05 16.72 5.42
C GLY A 94 4.66 16.45 6.86
N ARG A 95 3.83 17.35 7.41
CA ARG A 95 3.37 17.32 8.81
C ARG A 95 2.58 16.04 9.10
#